data_AF-A0A538I8V5-F1
#
_entry.id   AF-A0A538I8V5-F1
#
_cell.length_a   1.000
_cell.length_b   1.000
_cell.length_c   1.000
_cell.angle_alpha   90.00
_cell.angle_beta   90.00
_cell.angle_gamma   90.00
#
_symmetry.space_group_name_H-M   'P 1'
#
loop_
_entity.id
_entity.type
_entity.pdbx_description
1 polymer ?
#
loop_
_entity_poly.entity_id
_entity_poly.type
_entity_poly.pdbx_seq_one_letter_code
_entity_poly.pdbx_strand_id
1 'polypeptide(L)'
;MTADGTTVELGARRTALRQVLAPGWAVLACVLVAAQAPAGVRAPVVIVFLCVVPGTALVGLVNPDSFAVELSLAIALSVALSGLTAGVLAYAHLWSPTAVVVIVAAISLAGGLRDVGLGHRVRHAAPKLLHLLRAPLAGARRAGEAGRAAALLSGGIAAVPGLAPRAEPRGRSGAGLVAFRELLRPAGRLRGIAAVRPPRATADRPRREPRVAQPVPASPLQRFLLDELRRRTGSDDSRRRQPRSLAHLQPDELADLLSWSSLQRFVTQRAIREINPELWFVDDLERRLPRQTRASRRELSGRTLPAPRGVWITGVSARASIPVAWRVLEDDGKAKEWRTRLALEMIDLLPELSLGGAVVTAGTAYGSLAGFRRGLEGRGLHYLLRVDPVTAARELAPDRPSRSAAEARQVLRERIADGDAAPAGEQGAHEEPELVLVPGDEHVLLCEVRAAGRTGVFWLSNLPAETAPGRFASLMRLADRSRVKRANLLTGALEAEAEGGAGLDRELALVALAGGLRTLDLSTTPAKRGVEP
;
A
#
# COMPACT_ATOMS: atom_id res chain seq x y z
N MET A 1 -38.44 -50.55 -3.93
CA MET A 1 -38.13 -49.24 -4.54
C MET A 1 -36.65 -49.19 -4.81
N THR A 2 -36.28 -49.25 -6.08
CA THR A 2 -34.93 -49.43 -6.63
C THR A 2 -34.21 -48.09 -6.78
N ALA A 3 -33.68 -47.53 -5.68
CA ALA A 3 -32.92 -46.27 -5.71
C ALA A 3 -31.42 -46.44 -6.00
N ASP A 4 -30.90 -47.68 -5.99
CA ASP A 4 -29.46 -47.93 -6.06
C ASP A 4 -28.87 -47.91 -7.49
N GLY A 5 -29.71 -47.99 -8.53
CA GLY A 5 -29.23 -48.03 -9.92
C GLY A 5 -28.80 -46.66 -10.47
N THR A 6 -29.50 -45.59 -10.11
CA THR A 6 -29.30 -44.26 -10.72
C THR A 6 -28.12 -43.50 -10.13
N THR A 7 -27.73 -43.79 -8.88
CA THR A 7 -26.58 -43.16 -8.21
C THR A 7 -25.24 -43.65 -8.79
N VAL A 8 -25.17 -44.93 -9.20
CA VAL A 8 -23.96 -45.54 -9.76
C VAL A 8 -23.65 -45.01 -11.16
N GLU A 9 -24.66 -44.85 -12.03
CA GLU A 9 -24.44 -44.30 -13.39
C GLU A 9 -23.99 -42.83 -13.37
N LEU A 10 -24.54 -42.01 -12.45
CA LEU A 10 -24.17 -40.60 -12.33
C LEU A 10 -22.73 -40.42 -11.85
N GLY A 11 -22.23 -41.31 -10.98
CA GLY A 11 -20.84 -41.29 -10.53
C GLY A 11 -19.85 -41.50 -11.68
N ALA A 12 -20.06 -42.54 -12.49
CA ALA A 12 -19.15 -42.88 -13.60
C ALA A 12 -19.08 -41.78 -14.67
N ARG A 13 -20.22 -41.16 -15.01
CA ARG A 13 -20.26 -40.04 -15.97
C ARG A 13 -19.53 -38.80 -15.44
N ARG A 14 -19.62 -38.52 -14.14
CA ARG A 14 -18.91 -37.38 -13.51
C ARG A 14 -17.40 -37.56 -13.56
N THR A 15 -16.90 -38.76 -13.30
CA THR A 15 -15.46 -39.04 -13.38
C THR A 15 -14.94 -38.88 -14.81
N ALA A 16 -15.66 -39.43 -15.78
CA ALA A 16 -15.30 -39.31 -17.20
C ALA A 16 -15.30 -37.84 -17.67
N LEU A 17 -16.31 -37.06 -17.28
CA LEU A 17 -16.40 -35.64 -17.64
C LEU A 17 -15.20 -34.84 -17.09
N ARG A 18 -14.78 -35.12 -15.85
CA ARG A 18 -13.62 -34.44 -15.24
C ARG A 18 -12.30 -34.76 -15.93
N GLN A 19 -12.11 -36.03 -16.25
CA GLN A 19 -10.87 -36.51 -16.87
C GLN A 19 -10.62 -35.86 -18.24
N VAL A 20 -11.68 -35.44 -18.95
CA VAL A 20 -11.56 -34.76 -20.24
C VAL A 20 -11.54 -33.24 -20.07
N LEU A 21 -12.43 -32.69 -19.25
CA LEU A 21 -12.55 -31.23 -19.13
C LEU A 21 -11.34 -30.59 -18.44
N ALA A 22 -10.83 -31.17 -17.36
CA ALA A 22 -9.73 -30.56 -16.61
C ALA A 22 -8.45 -30.36 -17.45
N PRO A 23 -7.91 -31.37 -18.16
CA PRO A 23 -6.74 -31.17 -19.01
C PRO A 23 -7.04 -30.28 -20.21
N GLY A 24 -8.24 -30.38 -20.81
CA GLY A 24 -8.64 -29.52 -21.92
C GLY A 24 -8.63 -28.03 -21.57
N TRP A 25 -9.19 -27.67 -20.42
CA TRP A 25 -9.18 -26.29 -19.92
C TRP A 25 -7.77 -25.81 -19.54
N ALA A 26 -6.94 -26.69 -18.96
CA ALA A 26 -5.55 -26.35 -18.63
C ALA A 26 -4.73 -26.03 -19.90
N VAL A 27 -4.83 -26.88 -20.93
CA VAL A 27 -4.16 -26.65 -22.22
C VAL A 27 -4.69 -25.39 -22.88
N LEU A 28 -6.01 -25.18 -22.91
CA LEU A 28 -6.62 -23.98 -23.49
C LEU A 28 -6.13 -22.71 -22.79
N ALA A 29 -6.09 -22.68 -21.45
CA ALA A 29 -5.58 -21.54 -20.70
C ALA A 29 -4.10 -21.27 -21.01
N CYS A 30 -3.26 -22.30 -21.06
CA CYS A 30 -1.85 -22.17 -21.45
C CYS A 30 -1.68 -21.62 -22.86
N VAL A 31 -2.43 -22.15 -23.84
CA VAL A 31 -2.37 -21.71 -25.24
C VAL A 31 -2.79 -20.25 -25.38
N LEU A 32 -3.90 -19.84 -24.75
CA LEU A 32 -4.36 -18.44 -24.81
C LEU A 32 -3.38 -17.45 -24.16
N VAL A 33 -2.71 -17.86 -23.09
CA VAL A 33 -1.68 -17.06 -22.42
C VAL A 33 -0.41 -16.99 -23.28
N ALA A 34 0.05 -18.12 -23.82
CA ALA A 34 1.25 -18.18 -24.66
C ALA A 34 1.08 -17.43 -25.99
N ALA A 35 -0.10 -17.53 -26.62
CA ALA A 35 -0.43 -16.83 -27.87
C ALA A 35 -0.76 -15.33 -27.66
N GLN A 36 -0.69 -14.82 -26.43
CA GLN A 36 -1.05 -13.45 -26.09
C GLN A 36 -2.44 -13.04 -26.62
N ALA A 37 -3.42 -13.94 -26.53
CA ALA A 37 -4.77 -13.68 -27.03
C ALA A 37 -5.37 -12.40 -26.41
N PRO A 38 -6.26 -11.68 -27.14
CA PRO A 38 -6.88 -10.45 -26.67
C PRO A 38 -7.49 -10.59 -25.28
N ALA A 39 -7.35 -9.56 -24.45
CA ALA A 39 -7.75 -9.60 -23.04
C ALA A 39 -9.22 -10.00 -22.84
N GLY A 40 -10.12 -9.59 -23.74
CA GLY A 40 -11.54 -9.92 -23.69
C GLY A 40 -11.84 -11.42 -23.78
N VAL A 41 -11.01 -12.20 -24.48
CA VAL A 41 -11.15 -13.66 -24.59
C VAL A 41 -10.32 -14.37 -23.53
N ARG A 42 -9.09 -13.89 -23.30
CA ARG A 42 -8.14 -14.52 -22.39
C ARG A 42 -8.59 -14.44 -20.92
N ALA A 43 -9.06 -13.28 -20.47
CA ALA A 43 -9.41 -13.06 -19.07
C ALA A 43 -10.50 -14.01 -18.53
N PRO A 44 -11.68 -14.16 -19.17
CA PRO A 44 -12.71 -15.06 -18.66
C PRO A 44 -12.26 -16.52 -18.61
N VAL A 45 -11.52 -16.99 -19.63
CA VAL A 45 -10.99 -18.37 -19.66
C VAL A 45 -9.99 -18.61 -18.54
N VAL A 46 -9.05 -17.69 -18.32
CA VAL A 46 -8.05 -17.81 -17.25
C VAL A 46 -8.71 -17.73 -15.87
N ILE A 47 -9.71 -16.89 -15.68
CA ILE A 47 -10.45 -16.80 -14.40
C ILE A 47 -11.17 -18.11 -14.10
N VAL A 48 -11.93 -18.66 -15.07
CA VAL A 48 -12.62 -19.95 -14.88
C VAL A 48 -11.62 -21.07 -14.61
N PHE A 49 -10.51 -21.09 -15.34
CA PHE A 49 -9.42 -22.03 -15.10
C PHE A 49 -8.90 -21.93 -13.67
N LEU A 50 -8.43 -20.76 -13.23
CA LEU A 50 -7.83 -20.56 -11.91
C LEU A 50 -8.81 -20.78 -10.73
N CYS A 51 -10.12 -20.61 -10.95
CA CYS A 51 -11.13 -20.77 -9.91
C CYS A 51 -11.66 -22.21 -9.76
N VAL A 52 -11.55 -23.06 -10.78
CA VAL A 52 -12.24 -24.36 -10.78
C VAL A 52 -11.30 -25.53 -11.10
N VAL A 53 -10.46 -25.39 -12.12
CA VAL A 53 -9.78 -26.55 -12.73
C VAL A 53 -8.76 -27.21 -11.79
N PRO A 54 -7.83 -26.48 -11.14
CA PRO A 54 -6.79 -27.10 -10.31
C PRO A 54 -7.36 -27.88 -9.13
N GLY A 55 -8.36 -27.32 -8.46
CA GLY A 55 -9.03 -27.98 -7.36
C GLY A 55 -9.86 -29.16 -7.82
N THR A 56 -10.55 -29.10 -8.97
CA THR A 56 -11.26 -30.30 -9.47
C THR A 56 -10.31 -31.46 -9.78
N ALA A 57 -9.11 -31.18 -10.29
CA ALA A 57 -8.11 -32.21 -10.55
C ALA A 57 -7.57 -32.86 -9.26
N LEU A 58 -7.44 -32.07 -8.19
CA LEU A 58 -6.92 -32.56 -6.90
C LEU A 58 -7.99 -33.19 -6.01
N VAL A 59 -9.23 -32.68 -6.03
CA VAL A 59 -10.35 -33.23 -5.23
C VAL A 59 -10.76 -34.62 -5.70
N GLY A 60 -10.54 -34.95 -6.98
CA GLY A 60 -10.72 -36.31 -7.50
C GLY A 60 -9.91 -37.36 -6.72
N LEU A 61 -8.78 -36.97 -6.13
CA LEU A 61 -7.95 -37.85 -5.30
C LEU A 61 -8.56 -38.16 -3.93
N VAL A 62 -9.43 -37.27 -3.42
CA VAL A 62 -10.10 -37.40 -2.11
C VAL A 62 -11.44 -38.14 -2.25
N ASN A 63 -12.06 -38.08 -3.44
CA ASN A 63 -13.33 -38.72 -3.79
C ASN A 63 -14.44 -38.51 -2.74
N PRO A 64 -14.85 -37.26 -2.47
CA PRO A 64 -15.94 -36.97 -1.53
C PRO A 64 -17.28 -37.51 -2.04
N ASP A 65 -18.06 -38.12 -1.15
CA ASP A 65 -19.36 -38.73 -1.50
C ASP A 65 -20.45 -37.70 -1.90
N SER A 66 -20.27 -36.43 -1.52
CA SER A 66 -21.22 -35.35 -1.77
C SER A 66 -20.72 -34.35 -2.80
N PHE A 67 -21.54 -34.11 -3.83
CA PHE A 67 -21.26 -33.13 -4.88
C PHE A 67 -21.07 -31.70 -4.35
N ALA A 68 -21.80 -31.31 -3.30
CA ALA A 68 -21.66 -29.99 -2.72
C ALA A 68 -20.30 -29.81 -2.03
N VAL A 69 -19.86 -30.83 -1.30
CA VAL A 69 -18.54 -30.85 -0.64
C VAL A 69 -17.44 -30.86 -1.70
N GLU A 70 -17.64 -31.64 -2.75
CA GLU A 70 -16.71 -31.72 -3.87
C GLU A 70 -16.51 -30.38 -4.58
N LEU A 71 -17.60 -29.72 -4.97
CA LEU A 71 -17.57 -28.45 -5.68
C LEU A 71 -16.97 -27.35 -4.79
N SER A 72 -17.38 -27.28 -3.53
CA SER A 72 -16.86 -26.28 -2.59
C SER A 72 -15.37 -26.49 -2.30
N LEU A 73 -14.91 -27.73 -2.10
CA LEU A 73 -13.51 -28.05 -1.92
C LEU A 73 -12.70 -27.77 -3.19
N ALA A 74 -13.26 -28.03 -4.37
CA ALA A 74 -12.60 -27.75 -5.64
C ALA A 74 -12.39 -26.24 -5.84
N ILE A 75 -13.39 -25.41 -5.54
CA ILE A 75 -13.24 -23.95 -5.63
C ILE A 75 -12.23 -23.45 -4.60
N ALA A 76 -12.37 -23.87 -3.33
CA ALA A 76 -11.47 -23.45 -2.26
C ALA A 76 -10.01 -23.81 -2.57
N LEU A 77 -9.75 -25.03 -3.02
CA LEU A 77 -8.41 -25.50 -3.35
C LEU A 77 -7.83 -24.81 -4.58
N SER A 78 -8.64 -24.49 -5.59
CA SER A 78 -8.19 -23.74 -6.78
C SER A 78 -7.74 -22.33 -6.42
N VAL A 79 -8.55 -21.62 -5.61
CA VAL A 79 -8.22 -20.27 -5.13
C VAL A 79 -6.98 -20.29 -4.25
N ALA A 80 -6.89 -21.25 -3.33
CA ALA A 80 -5.74 -21.42 -2.44
C ALA A 80 -4.45 -21.69 -3.24
N LEU A 81 -4.48 -22.63 -4.18
CA LEU A 81 -3.31 -22.99 -4.99
C LEU A 81 -2.83 -21.82 -5.87
N SER A 82 -3.78 -21.11 -6.50
CA SER A 82 -3.47 -19.94 -7.33
C SER A 82 -2.88 -18.80 -6.49
N GLY A 83 -3.46 -18.53 -5.33
CA GLY A 83 -2.98 -17.51 -4.39
C GLY A 83 -1.60 -17.83 -3.82
N LEU A 84 -1.38 -19.07 -3.39
CA LEU A 84 -0.08 -19.53 -2.89
C LEU A 84 1.00 -19.46 -3.97
N THR A 85 0.71 -19.92 -5.20
CA THR A 85 1.67 -19.87 -6.31
C THR A 85 2.05 -18.42 -6.63
N ALA A 86 1.07 -17.53 -6.72
CA ALA A 86 1.32 -16.10 -6.92
C ALA A 86 2.11 -15.48 -5.77
N GLY A 87 1.79 -15.84 -4.52
CA GLY A 87 2.49 -15.37 -3.33
C GLY A 87 3.94 -15.81 -3.26
N VAL A 88 4.23 -17.08 -3.58
CA VAL A 88 5.60 -17.62 -3.63
C VAL A 88 6.41 -16.94 -4.73
N LEU A 89 5.85 -16.77 -5.93
CA LEU A 89 6.55 -16.05 -7.01
C LEU A 89 6.77 -14.58 -6.67
N ALA A 90 5.82 -13.92 -6.01
CA ALA A 90 5.98 -12.55 -5.53
C ALA A 90 7.09 -12.44 -4.47
N TYR A 91 7.14 -13.38 -3.52
CA TYR A 91 8.18 -13.43 -2.50
C TYR A 91 9.56 -13.69 -3.10
N ALA A 92 9.65 -14.51 -4.15
CA ALA A 92 10.89 -14.80 -4.86
C ALA A 92 11.32 -13.70 -5.84
N HIS A 93 10.58 -12.59 -5.96
CA HIS A 93 10.78 -11.56 -7.00
C HIS A 93 10.70 -12.12 -8.45
N LEU A 94 10.00 -13.23 -8.66
CA LEU A 94 9.78 -13.90 -9.95
C LEU A 94 8.33 -13.80 -10.40
N TRP A 95 7.60 -12.77 -9.94
CA TRP A 95 6.18 -12.65 -10.23
C TRP A 95 5.92 -12.41 -11.71
N SER A 96 5.13 -13.28 -12.32
CA SER A 96 4.62 -13.13 -13.68
C SER A 96 3.25 -13.80 -13.77
N PRO A 97 2.21 -13.11 -14.31
CA PRO A 97 0.89 -13.71 -14.51
C PRO A 97 0.96 -14.99 -15.35
N THR A 98 1.81 -14.99 -16.38
CA THR A 98 2.05 -16.13 -17.25
C THR A 98 2.65 -17.30 -16.47
N ALA A 99 3.64 -17.05 -15.63
CA ALA A 99 4.29 -18.09 -14.81
C ALA A 99 3.30 -18.74 -13.83
N VAL A 100 2.42 -17.95 -13.19
CA VAL A 100 1.38 -18.48 -12.30
C VAL A 100 0.47 -19.46 -13.05
N VAL A 101 -0.06 -19.05 -14.22
CA VAL A 101 -0.96 -19.91 -15.00
C VAL A 101 -0.27 -21.19 -15.45
N VAL A 102 0.99 -21.10 -15.93
CA VAL A 102 1.75 -22.28 -16.39
C VAL A 102 2.02 -23.26 -15.25
N ILE A 103 2.45 -22.78 -14.08
CA ILE A 103 2.71 -23.65 -12.92
C ILE A 103 1.42 -24.32 -12.44
N VAL A 104 0.34 -23.56 -12.29
CA VAL A 104 -0.96 -24.09 -11.85
C VAL A 104 -1.53 -25.09 -12.87
N ALA A 105 -1.34 -24.84 -14.17
CA ALA A 105 -1.71 -25.78 -15.23
C ALA A 105 -0.89 -27.07 -15.19
N ALA A 106 0.42 -26.98 -14.96
CA ALA A 106 1.28 -28.16 -14.80
C ALA A 106 0.85 -29.02 -13.61
N ILE A 107 0.52 -28.41 -12.47
CA ILE A 107 -0.01 -29.12 -11.29
C ILE A 107 -1.35 -29.78 -11.61
N SER A 108 -2.24 -29.07 -12.31
CA SER A 108 -3.56 -29.59 -12.71
C SER A 108 -3.45 -30.80 -13.65
N LEU A 109 -2.54 -30.72 -14.65
CA LEU A 109 -2.25 -31.82 -15.57
C LEU A 109 -1.65 -33.02 -14.83
N ALA A 110 -0.72 -32.80 -13.91
CA ALA A 110 -0.15 -33.87 -13.09
C ALA A 110 -1.20 -34.57 -12.22
N GLY A 111 -2.12 -33.80 -11.61
CA GLY A 111 -3.26 -34.32 -10.87
C GLY A 111 -4.18 -35.17 -11.74
N GLY A 112 -4.56 -34.65 -12.92
CA GLY A 112 -5.42 -35.36 -13.88
C GLY A 112 -4.78 -36.64 -14.43
N LEU A 113 -3.50 -36.60 -14.81
CA LEU A 113 -2.77 -37.78 -15.30
C LEU A 113 -2.66 -38.87 -14.23
N ARG A 114 -2.45 -38.47 -12.97
CA ARG A 114 -2.40 -39.41 -11.84
C ARG A 114 -3.75 -40.09 -11.62
N ASP A 115 -4.86 -39.37 -11.76
CA ASP A 115 -6.21 -39.94 -11.66
C ASP A 115 -6.47 -40.99 -12.76
N VAL A 116 -6.07 -40.70 -14.01
CA VAL A 116 -6.16 -41.65 -15.13
C VAL A 116 -5.29 -42.89 -14.89
N GLY A 117 -4.05 -42.71 -14.43
CA GLY A 117 -3.11 -43.80 -14.18
C GLY A 117 -3.49 -44.70 -13.00
N LEU A 118 -4.02 -44.12 -11.92
CA LEU A 118 -4.49 -44.86 -10.75
C LEU A 118 -5.83 -45.56 -11.00
N GLY A 119 -6.72 -44.95 -11.79
CA GLY A 119 -8.01 -45.53 -12.16
C GLY A 119 -7.88 -46.91 -12.83
N HIS A 120 -6.83 -47.14 -13.63
CA HIS A 120 -6.60 -48.44 -14.24
C HIS A 120 -6.02 -49.50 -13.28
N ARG A 121 -5.14 -49.12 -12.34
CA ARG A 121 -4.50 -50.09 -11.43
C ARG A 121 -5.36 -50.41 -10.19
N VAL A 122 -6.05 -49.41 -9.65
CA VAL A 122 -6.84 -49.57 -8.42
C VAL A 122 -8.14 -50.32 -8.68
N ARG A 123 -8.76 -50.19 -9.86
CA ARG A 123 -9.97 -50.95 -10.23
C ARG A 123 -9.73 -52.48 -10.30
N HIS A 124 -8.49 -52.93 -10.52
CA HIS A 124 -8.16 -54.36 -10.49
C HIS A 124 -7.60 -54.85 -9.14
N ALA A 125 -7.02 -53.97 -8.31
CA ALA A 125 -6.41 -54.35 -7.03
C ALA A 125 -7.34 -54.20 -5.81
N ALA A 126 -8.27 -53.24 -5.84
CA ALA A 126 -9.16 -52.94 -4.71
C ALA A 126 -10.03 -54.12 -4.23
N PRO A 127 -10.64 -54.96 -5.10
CA PRO A 127 -11.43 -56.09 -4.60
C PRO A 127 -10.57 -57.17 -3.92
N LYS A 128 -9.30 -57.36 -4.32
CA LYS A 128 -8.38 -58.31 -3.67
C LYS A 128 -7.88 -57.81 -2.30
N LEU A 129 -7.58 -56.52 -2.18
CA LEU A 129 -7.07 -55.94 -0.93
C LEU A 129 -8.17 -55.81 0.14
N LEU A 130 -9.40 -55.46 -0.26
CA LEU A 130 -10.55 -55.43 0.65
C LEU A 130 -10.97 -56.82 1.13
N HIS A 131 -10.78 -57.88 0.31
CA HIS A 131 -10.97 -59.26 0.76
C HIS A 131 -9.91 -59.70 1.78
N LEU A 132 -8.65 -59.31 1.58
CA LEU A 132 -7.55 -59.61 2.51
C LEU A 132 -7.67 -58.87 3.85
N LEU A 133 -8.18 -57.63 3.84
CA LEU A 133 -8.39 -56.84 5.06
C LEU A 133 -9.68 -57.18 5.82
N ARG A 134 -10.70 -57.77 5.16
CA ARG A 134 -11.92 -58.24 5.85
C ARG A 134 -11.74 -59.53 6.64
N ALA A 135 -10.79 -60.39 6.26
CA ALA A 135 -10.52 -61.64 6.97
C ALA A 135 -10.05 -61.45 8.44
N PRO A 136 -9.11 -60.53 8.77
CA PRO A 136 -8.66 -60.34 10.15
C PRO A 136 -9.66 -59.53 11.02
N LEU A 137 -10.47 -58.65 10.43
CA LEU A 137 -11.44 -57.84 11.19
C LEU A 137 -12.66 -58.65 11.66
N ALA A 138 -13.01 -59.75 10.97
CA ALA A 138 -14.01 -60.68 11.46
C ALA A 138 -13.54 -61.49 12.68
N GLY A 139 -12.23 -61.74 12.82
CA GLY A 139 -11.63 -62.37 13.99
C GLY A 139 -11.60 -61.46 15.22
N ALA A 140 -11.32 -60.18 15.04
CA ALA A 140 -11.24 -59.20 16.14
C ALA A 140 -12.60 -58.95 16.82
N ARG A 141 -13.72 -59.04 16.08
CA ARG A 141 -15.06 -58.90 16.68
C ARG A 141 -15.44 -60.05 17.62
N ARG A 142 -14.98 -61.28 17.36
CA ARG A 142 -15.22 -62.43 18.27
C ARG A 142 -14.38 -62.35 19.55
N ALA A 143 -13.17 -61.77 19.48
CA ALA A 143 -12.33 -61.57 20.66
C ALA A 143 -12.87 -60.46 21.59
N GLY A 144 -13.51 -59.43 21.04
CA GLY A 144 -14.11 -58.34 21.83
C GLY A 144 -15.36 -58.74 22.63
N GLU A 145 -16.12 -59.73 22.16
CA GLU A 145 -17.28 -60.26 22.89
C GLU A 145 -16.87 -61.18 24.04
N ALA A 146 -15.78 -61.95 23.90
CA ALA A 146 -15.22 -62.76 24.99
C ALA A 146 -14.64 -61.90 26.13
N GLY A 147 -14.06 -60.74 25.81
CA GLY A 147 -13.50 -59.81 26.81
C GLY A 147 -14.56 -59.07 27.66
N ARG A 148 -15.77 -58.85 27.11
CA ARG A 148 -16.87 -58.19 27.85
C ARG A 148 -17.58 -59.12 28.83
N ALA A 149 -17.54 -60.43 28.61
CA ALA A 149 -18.06 -61.40 29.59
C ALA A 149 -17.19 -61.51 30.85
N ALA A 150 -15.87 -61.28 30.73
CA ALA A 150 -14.94 -61.36 31.87
C ALA A 150 -14.95 -60.10 32.77
N ALA A 151 -15.31 -58.94 32.24
CA ALA A 151 -15.26 -57.67 32.98
C ALA A 151 -16.42 -57.45 33.98
N LEU A 152 -17.48 -58.28 33.92
CA LEU A 152 -18.62 -58.21 34.85
C LEU A 152 -18.42 -59.02 36.15
N LEU A 153 -17.32 -59.75 36.30
CA LEU A 153 -17.08 -60.64 37.46
C LEU A 153 -16.02 -60.13 38.45
N SER A 154 -15.42 -58.96 38.23
CA SER A 154 -14.32 -58.47 39.07
C SER A 154 -14.72 -57.18 39.80
N GLY A 155 -15.58 -57.32 40.81
CA GLY A 155 -15.82 -56.29 41.83
C GLY A 155 -14.67 -56.23 42.84
N GLY A 156 -14.31 -55.03 43.28
CA GLY A 156 -13.30 -54.83 44.33
C GLY A 156 -13.17 -53.37 44.73
N ILE A 157 -13.84 -53.02 45.81
CA ILE A 157 -13.95 -51.70 46.45
C ILE A 157 -12.63 -51.34 47.17
N ALA A 158 -12.19 -50.09 47.07
CA ALA A 158 -11.44 -49.42 48.13
C ALA A 158 -11.64 -47.90 48.06
N ALA A 159 -12.15 -47.34 49.16
CA ALA A 159 -12.50 -45.93 49.35
C ALA A 159 -11.33 -45.11 49.91
N VAL A 160 -11.24 -43.83 49.56
CA VAL A 160 -10.57 -42.77 50.35
C VAL A 160 -11.36 -41.44 50.19
N PRO A 161 -11.51 -40.62 51.24
CA PRO A 161 -12.58 -39.61 51.33
C PRO A 161 -12.10 -38.15 51.15
N GLY A 162 -13.06 -37.25 50.86
CA GLY A 162 -13.05 -35.87 51.33
C GLY A 162 -13.01 -34.77 50.25
N LEU A 163 -14.17 -34.17 49.95
CA LEU A 163 -14.47 -32.73 50.19
C LEU A 163 -15.86 -32.36 49.66
N ALA A 164 -16.55 -31.50 50.42
CA ALA A 164 -17.97 -31.20 50.38
C ALA A 164 -18.43 -30.27 49.22
N PRO A 165 -19.76 -30.22 48.93
CA PRO A 165 -20.32 -29.60 47.73
C PRO A 165 -20.87 -28.17 47.96
N ARG A 166 -20.96 -27.38 46.88
CA ARG A 166 -21.61 -26.05 46.89
C ARG A 166 -22.78 -26.00 45.90
N ALA A 167 -23.96 -26.03 46.50
CA ALA A 167 -25.30 -25.57 46.12
C ALA A 167 -25.63 -25.13 44.68
N GLU A 168 -26.66 -25.79 44.11
CA GLU A 168 -27.63 -25.23 43.16
C GLU A 168 -28.46 -24.08 43.80
N PRO A 169 -29.19 -23.31 42.97
CA PRO A 169 -30.63 -23.40 43.13
C PRO A 169 -31.43 -23.49 41.82
N ARG A 170 -32.52 -24.26 41.91
CA ARG A 170 -33.64 -24.38 40.96
C ARG A 170 -34.70 -23.29 41.13
N GLY A 171 -35.47 -23.07 40.05
CA GLY A 171 -36.87 -22.61 40.03
C GLY A 171 -37.03 -21.10 39.77
N ARG A 172 -37.99 -20.58 39.00
CA ARG A 172 -39.30 -21.04 38.48
C ARG A 172 -39.71 -20.03 37.37
N SER A 173 -40.14 -20.47 36.18
CA SER A 173 -41.53 -20.40 35.64
C SER A 173 -42.29 -19.05 35.65
N GLY A 174 -42.82 -18.68 34.48
CA GLY A 174 -43.94 -17.74 34.25
C GLY A 174 -43.66 -16.74 33.13
N ALA A 175 -43.97 -17.01 31.85
CA ALA A 175 -45.27 -16.81 31.18
C ALA A 175 -45.66 -15.33 30.98
N GLY A 176 -45.91 -14.91 29.72
CA GLY A 176 -46.62 -13.66 29.42
C GLY A 176 -46.36 -13.05 28.04
N LEU A 177 -47.03 -13.58 27.02
CA LEU A 177 -47.31 -12.91 25.73
C LEU A 177 -48.38 -11.81 25.92
N VAL A 178 -48.40 -10.80 25.03
CA VAL A 178 -49.49 -9.86 24.61
C VAL A 178 -48.82 -8.49 24.29
N ALA A 179 -48.60 -8.09 23.03
CA ALA A 179 -49.53 -7.40 22.10
C ALA A 179 -50.12 -6.10 22.72
N PHE A 180 -50.47 -4.99 22.05
CA PHE A 180 -50.33 -4.39 20.71
C PHE A 180 -51.08 -3.04 20.82
N ARG A 181 -50.64 -1.99 20.11
CA ARG A 181 -51.44 -0.87 19.55
C ARG A 181 -52.06 0.25 20.43
N GLU A 182 -52.02 1.43 19.77
CA GLU A 182 -52.90 2.61 19.87
C GLU A 182 -52.59 3.57 21.04
N LEU A 183 -52.63 4.91 20.93
CA LEU A 183 -53.42 5.75 20.03
C LEU A 183 -52.80 7.15 19.89
N LEU A 184 -53.14 7.76 18.76
CA LEU A 184 -52.76 9.06 18.23
C LEU A 184 -53.37 10.27 18.98
N ARG A 185 -52.60 11.37 19.00
CA ARG A 185 -53.01 12.79 18.72
C ARG A 185 -53.88 13.54 19.76
N PRO A 186 -54.12 14.87 19.62
CA PRO A 186 -53.26 15.98 19.13
C PRO A 186 -53.47 17.33 19.90
N ALA A 187 -52.69 18.34 19.47
CA ALA A 187 -53.06 19.74 19.21
C ALA A 187 -53.56 20.71 20.29
N GLY A 188 -52.97 21.91 20.22
CA GLY A 188 -53.55 23.21 20.62
C GLY A 188 -52.57 24.03 21.45
N ARG A 189 -52.36 25.33 21.27
CA ARG A 189 -52.95 26.34 20.38
C ARG A 189 -52.06 27.59 20.48
N LEU A 190 -51.97 28.34 19.38
CA LEU A 190 -51.40 29.68 19.28
C LEU A 190 -52.28 30.74 19.96
N ARG A 191 -51.65 31.73 20.60
CA ARG A 191 -52.00 33.16 20.74
C ARG A 191 -50.85 33.79 21.54
N GLY A 192 -50.23 34.93 21.21
CA GLY A 192 -50.66 36.05 20.39
C GLY A 192 -50.49 37.33 21.21
N ILE A 193 -49.36 38.00 21.01
CA ILE A 193 -49.11 39.46 21.10
C ILE A 193 -49.42 40.19 22.42
N ALA A 194 -48.37 40.77 23.03
CA ALA A 194 -48.40 42.17 23.49
C ALA A 194 -46.97 42.69 23.72
N ALA A 195 -46.67 43.83 23.11
CA ALA A 195 -45.42 44.56 23.25
C ALA A 195 -45.41 45.35 24.56
N VAL A 196 -44.38 45.15 25.40
CA VAL A 196 -43.97 46.10 26.45
C VAL A 196 -42.44 46.08 26.55
N ARG A 197 -41.82 47.23 26.29
CA ARG A 197 -40.47 47.60 26.76
C ARG A 197 -40.66 48.60 27.91
N PRO A 198 -39.69 48.89 28.80
CA PRO A 198 -38.46 48.19 29.20
C PRO A 198 -38.41 48.03 30.76
N PRO A 199 -37.31 47.61 31.45
CA PRO A 199 -36.11 48.43 31.64
C PRO A 199 -34.77 47.66 31.57
N ARG A 200 -33.68 48.42 31.40
CA ARG A 200 -32.30 47.97 31.64
C ARG A 200 -32.15 47.56 33.10
N ALA A 201 -31.88 46.28 33.34
CA ALA A 201 -31.31 45.79 34.59
C ALA A 201 -30.04 45.01 34.25
N THR A 202 -28.92 45.52 34.76
CA THR A 202 -27.66 44.81 34.93
C THR A 202 -27.88 43.55 35.74
N ALA A 203 -27.75 42.39 35.11
CA ALA A 203 -27.73 41.10 35.81
C ALA A 203 -26.78 40.16 35.10
N ASP A 204 -25.94 39.52 35.91
CA ASP A 204 -25.01 38.45 35.60
C ASP A 204 -25.40 37.63 34.37
N ARG A 205 -24.55 37.70 33.34
CA ARG A 205 -24.55 36.64 32.33
C ARG A 205 -23.99 35.39 33.01
N PRO A 206 -24.76 34.29 33.12
CA PRO A 206 -24.19 33.03 33.56
C PRO A 206 -23.05 32.71 32.60
N ARG A 207 -21.88 32.43 33.18
CA ARG A 207 -20.67 31.98 32.51
C ARG A 207 -21.09 30.83 31.59
N ARG A 208 -21.27 31.12 30.29
CA ARG A 208 -21.59 30.09 29.29
C ARG A 208 -20.44 29.11 29.36
N GLU A 209 -20.68 27.94 29.93
CA GLU A 209 -19.77 26.81 29.82
C GLU A 209 -19.38 26.71 28.34
N PRO A 210 -18.09 26.59 28.01
CA PRO A 210 -17.66 26.44 26.64
C PRO A 210 -18.41 25.25 26.08
N ARG A 211 -19.35 25.51 25.15
CA ARG A 211 -20.03 24.46 24.41
C ARG A 211 -18.94 23.55 23.87
N VAL A 212 -18.85 22.34 24.41
CA VAL A 212 -17.95 21.30 23.93
C VAL A 212 -18.22 21.19 22.44
N ALA A 213 -17.25 21.62 21.63
CA ALA A 213 -17.39 21.62 20.18
C ALA A 213 -17.78 20.20 19.77
N GLN A 214 -18.88 20.06 19.03
CA GLN A 214 -19.27 18.76 18.52
C GLN A 214 -18.09 18.20 17.71
N PRO A 215 -17.67 16.95 17.95
CA PRO A 215 -16.55 16.37 17.25
C PRO A 215 -16.84 16.39 15.74
N VAL A 216 -15.93 17.00 14.97
CA VAL A 216 -16.00 16.99 13.52
C VAL A 216 -15.97 15.52 13.07
N PRO A 217 -16.93 15.07 12.23
CA PRO A 217 -16.96 13.68 11.79
C PRO A 217 -15.65 13.34 11.07
N ALA A 218 -15.03 12.23 11.47
CA ALA A 218 -13.78 11.77 10.90
C ALA A 218 -13.89 11.64 9.37
N SER A 219 -12.86 12.11 8.65
CA SER A 219 -12.81 12.02 7.19
C SER A 219 -12.89 10.54 6.74
N PRO A 220 -13.37 10.22 5.53
CA PRO A 220 -13.43 8.84 5.04
C PRO A 220 -12.09 8.11 5.09
N LEU A 221 -10.98 8.83 4.89
CA LEU A 221 -9.64 8.28 5.04
C LEU A 221 -9.31 7.98 6.50
N GLN A 222 -9.61 8.91 7.42
CA GLN A 222 -9.39 8.69 8.85
C GLN A 222 -10.20 7.48 9.36
N ARG A 223 -11.44 7.32 8.90
CA ARG A 223 -12.26 6.12 9.18
C ARG A 223 -11.63 4.86 8.62
N PHE A 224 -11.18 4.88 7.37
CA PHE A 224 -10.49 3.73 6.77
C PHE A 224 -9.23 3.33 7.54
N LEU A 225 -8.39 4.31 7.91
CA LEU A 225 -7.17 4.07 8.68
C LEU A 225 -7.48 3.48 10.06
N LEU A 226 -8.50 4.02 10.75
CA LEU A 226 -8.96 3.50 12.04
C LEU A 226 -9.58 2.11 11.93
N ASP A 227 -10.30 1.79 10.86
CA ASP A 227 -10.89 0.46 10.65
C ASP A 227 -9.84 -0.58 10.26
N GLU A 228 -8.84 -0.21 9.47
CA GLU A 228 -7.75 -1.13 9.10
C GLU A 228 -6.82 -1.44 10.26
N LEU A 229 -6.57 -0.44 11.11
CA LEU A 229 -6.00 -0.63 12.44
C LEU A 229 -6.76 -1.68 13.24
N ARG A 230 -8.08 -1.45 13.43
CA ARG A 230 -8.95 -2.34 14.22
C ARG A 230 -8.97 -3.77 13.69
N ARG A 231 -8.94 -3.95 12.36
CA ARG A 231 -8.94 -5.28 11.75
C ARG A 231 -7.68 -6.08 12.08
N ARG A 232 -6.53 -5.42 12.24
CA ARG A 232 -5.24 -6.11 12.37
C ARG A 232 -4.69 -6.14 13.79
N THR A 233 -5.00 -5.16 14.63
CA THR A 233 -4.66 -5.18 16.05
C THR A 233 -5.59 -6.09 16.87
N GLY A 234 -6.15 -7.15 16.26
CA GLY A 234 -7.16 -8.07 16.79
C GLY A 234 -6.81 -8.85 18.06
N SER A 235 -5.89 -8.35 18.88
CA SER A 235 -5.70 -8.73 20.27
C SER A 235 -6.90 -8.28 21.11
N ASP A 236 -7.53 -9.24 21.79
CA ASP A 236 -8.72 -9.06 22.64
C ASP A 236 -8.50 -8.05 23.78
N ASP A 237 -7.25 -7.79 24.15
CA ASP A 237 -6.86 -6.85 25.21
C ASP A 237 -7.03 -5.37 24.80
N SER A 238 -7.08 -5.09 23.48
CA SER A 238 -7.22 -3.73 22.94
C SER A 238 -8.66 -3.19 22.99
N ARG A 239 -9.66 -4.01 23.34
CA ARG A 239 -11.07 -3.55 23.47
C ARG A 239 -11.25 -2.43 24.50
N ARG A 240 -10.36 -2.30 25.48
CA ARG A 240 -10.43 -1.24 26.51
C ARG A 240 -9.87 0.12 26.07
N ARG A 241 -9.14 0.21 24.96
CA ARG A 241 -8.57 1.46 24.44
C ARG A 241 -8.77 1.54 22.92
N GLN A 242 -10.02 1.65 22.48
CA GLN A 242 -10.29 1.92 21.07
C GLN A 242 -9.98 3.40 20.75
N PRO A 243 -8.97 3.71 19.92
CA PRO A 243 -8.75 5.08 19.48
C PRO A 243 -9.95 5.54 18.66
N ARG A 244 -10.62 6.60 19.13
CA ARG A 244 -11.72 7.26 18.40
C ARG A 244 -11.21 8.19 17.28
N SER A 245 -9.91 8.47 17.29
CA SER A 245 -9.22 9.37 16.37
C SER A 245 -7.77 8.92 16.21
N LEU A 246 -7.19 9.11 15.02
CA LEU A 246 -5.75 8.96 14.79
C LEU A 246 -4.90 9.83 15.71
N ALA A 247 -5.47 10.96 16.20
CA ALA A 247 -4.81 11.82 17.19
C ALA A 247 -4.58 11.16 18.55
N HIS A 248 -5.18 9.98 18.80
CA HIS A 248 -5.01 9.21 20.04
C HIS A 248 -4.04 8.03 19.90
N LEU A 249 -3.55 7.75 18.69
CA LEU A 249 -2.52 6.74 18.51
C LEU A 249 -1.24 7.25 19.11
N GLN A 250 -0.54 6.37 19.83
CA GLN A 250 0.82 6.68 20.20
C GLN A 250 1.67 6.76 18.93
N PRO A 251 2.62 7.69 18.85
CA PRO A 251 3.51 7.82 17.71
C PRO A 251 4.17 6.51 17.24
N ASP A 252 4.52 5.60 18.15
CA ASP A 252 5.12 4.30 17.81
C ASP A 252 4.13 3.38 17.08
N GLU A 253 2.88 3.36 17.52
CA GLU A 253 1.80 2.60 16.85
C GLU A 253 1.53 3.14 15.45
N LEU A 254 1.72 4.45 15.25
CA LEU A 254 1.55 5.10 13.95
C LEU A 254 2.73 4.84 13.01
N ALA A 255 3.95 4.82 13.54
CA ALA A 255 5.15 4.49 12.79
C ALA A 255 5.12 3.02 12.31
N ASP A 256 4.75 2.10 13.21
CA ASP A 256 4.55 0.69 12.88
C ASP A 256 3.46 0.53 11.82
N LEU A 257 2.37 1.27 11.94
CA LEU A 257 1.30 1.31 10.93
C LEU A 257 1.78 1.72 9.54
N LEU A 258 2.63 2.74 9.48
CA LEU A 258 3.11 3.32 8.23
C LEU A 258 4.27 2.55 7.62
N SER A 259 5.02 1.81 8.43
CA SER A 259 6.00 0.85 7.93
C SER A 259 5.32 -0.31 7.19
N TRP A 260 4.00 -0.47 7.33
CA TRP A 260 3.22 -1.42 6.54
C TRP A 260 3.14 -0.97 5.08
N SER A 261 3.92 -1.66 4.23
CA SER A 261 3.97 -1.45 2.78
C SER A 261 2.60 -1.37 2.10
N SER A 262 1.61 -2.13 2.58
CA SER A 262 0.24 -2.13 2.06
C SER A 262 -0.50 -0.83 2.37
N LEU A 263 -0.35 -0.31 3.59
CA LEU A 263 -0.97 0.94 3.97
C LEU A 263 -0.27 2.13 3.32
N GLN A 264 1.06 2.14 3.34
CA GLN A 264 1.85 3.14 2.63
C GLN A 264 1.39 3.18 1.18
N ARG A 265 1.35 2.04 0.47
CA ARG A 265 0.86 1.96 -0.91
C ARG A 265 -0.57 2.50 -1.07
N PHE A 266 -1.48 2.20 -0.16
CA PHE A 266 -2.85 2.73 -0.21
C PHE A 266 -2.90 4.25 -0.03
N VAL A 267 -2.22 4.78 1.00
CA VAL A 267 -2.14 6.21 1.28
C VAL A 267 -1.47 6.94 0.13
N THR A 268 -0.37 6.41 -0.39
CA THR A 268 0.31 6.87 -1.60
C THR A 268 -0.68 6.91 -2.76
N GLN A 269 -1.30 5.79 -3.14
CA GLN A 269 -2.26 5.76 -4.26
C GLN A 269 -3.38 6.79 -4.12
N ARG A 270 -3.92 6.98 -2.92
CA ARG A 270 -4.97 7.96 -2.67
C ARG A 270 -4.45 9.39 -2.75
N ALA A 271 -3.32 9.69 -2.12
CA ALA A 271 -2.68 11.00 -2.16
C ALA A 271 -2.35 11.40 -3.60
N ILE A 272 -1.84 10.46 -4.39
CA ILE A 272 -1.52 10.67 -5.80
C ILE A 272 -2.77 11.06 -6.60
N ARG A 273 -3.87 10.32 -6.43
CA ARG A 273 -5.14 10.62 -7.11
C ARG A 273 -5.69 11.99 -6.75
N GLU A 274 -5.54 12.40 -5.49
CA GLU A 274 -6.06 13.68 -5.01
C GLU A 274 -5.19 14.87 -5.45
N ILE A 275 -3.88 14.74 -5.31
CA ILE A 275 -2.93 15.82 -5.65
C ILE A 275 -2.86 16.00 -7.17
N ASN A 276 -2.97 14.90 -7.92
CA ASN A 276 -2.60 14.79 -9.32
C ASN A 276 -1.23 15.43 -9.59
N PRO A 277 -0.14 14.83 -9.09
CA PRO A 277 1.17 15.47 -9.07
C PRO A 277 1.64 15.80 -10.48
N GLU A 278 2.07 17.05 -10.66
CA GLU A 278 2.74 17.52 -11.87
C GLU A 278 4.23 17.17 -11.83
N LEU A 279 4.76 16.94 -10.63
CA LEU A 279 6.17 16.74 -10.37
C LEU A 279 6.41 15.78 -9.20
N TRP A 280 7.40 14.90 -9.37
CA TRP A 280 7.92 13.99 -8.36
C TRP A 280 9.25 14.50 -7.84
N PHE A 281 9.28 15.04 -6.62
CA PHE A 281 10.52 15.53 -6.04
C PHE A 281 11.22 14.45 -5.22
N VAL A 282 12.42 14.05 -5.66
CA VAL A 282 13.32 13.11 -4.98
C VAL A 282 14.40 13.86 -4.20
N ASP A 283 14.69 13.43 -2.97
CA ASP A 283 15.72 14.06 -2.13
C ASP A 283 16.26 13.11 -1.07
N ASP A 284 17.40 13.50 -0.52
CA ASP A 284 18.05 12.79 0.57
C ASP A 284 17.39 13.14 1.90
N LEU A 285 17.17 12.13 2.74
CA LEU A 285 16.90 12.33 4.16
C LEU A 285 18.15 12.81 4.92
N GLU A 286 19.34 12.63 4.34
CA GLU A 286 20.63 12.96 4.94
C GLU A 286 20.90 14.46 5.13
N ARG A 287 19.98 15.35 4.73
CA ARG A 287 20.29 16.77 4.66
C ARG A 287 20.49 17.34 6.06
N ARG A 288 21.78 17.46 6.40
CA ARG A 288 22.40 18.15 7.54
C ARG A 288 21.35 18.78 8.44
N LEU A 289 20.91 17.99 9.43
CA LEU A 289 20.57 18.51 10.77
C LEU A 289 21.42 19.78 10.98
N PRO A 290 20.82 20.98 10.96
CA PRO A 290 21.57 22.22 10.91
C PRO A 290 22.40 22.29 12.16
N ARG A 291 23.70 21.90 12.08
CA ARG A 291 24.64 21.61 13.17
C ARG A 291 24.04 22.03 14.52
N GLN A 292 23.10 21.23 15.03
CA GLN A 292 22.42 21.64 16.25
C GLN A 292 23.53 21.67 17.29
N THR A 293 23.58 22.81 17.95
CA THR A 293 24.57 23.28 18.91
C THR A 293 25.32 22.12 19.54
N ARG A 294 26.65 22.04 19.28
CA ARG A 294 27.61 21.10 19.85
C ARG A 294 27.52 20.91 21.39
N ALA A 295 26.75 21.74 22.08
CA ALA A 295 26.54 21.73 23.51
C ALA A 295 25.70 20.54 23.98
N SER A 296 24.61 20.15 23.30
CA SER A 296 23.70 19.11 23.81
C SER A 296 24.14 17.67 23.49
N ARG A 297 25.04 17.48 22.51
CA ARG A 297 25.49 16.14 22.06
C ARG A 297 26.73 15.63 22.78
N ARG A 298 27.29 16.39 23.74
CA ARG A 298 28.53 16.04 24.43
C ARG A 298 28.33 15.12 25.64
N GLU A 299 27.11 14.97 26.16
CA GLU A 299 26.90 14.31 27.46
C GLU A 299 26.52 12.82 27.39
N LEU A 300 26.06 12.30 26.25
CA LEU A 300 25.81 10.86 26.10
C LEU A 300 26.83 10.21 25.15
N SER A 301 27.89 9.63 25.73
CA SER A 301 28.68 8.51 25.18
C SER A 301 29.65 8.74 24.00
N GLY A 302 30.07 9.97 23.66
CA GLY A 302 31.25 10.21 22.78
C GLY A 302 31.20 9.68 21.34
N ARG A 303 30.22 8.86 20.97
CA ARG A 303 29.97 8.35 19.62
C ARG A 303 28.88 9.18 18.97
N THR A 304 29.26 9.95 17.97
CA THR A 304 28.28 10.61 17.11
C THR A 304 27.60 9.52 16.27
N LEU A 305 26.35 9.19 16.59
CA LEU A 305 25.55 8.32 15.73
C LEU A 305 25.47 8.97 14.33
N PRO A 306 25.74 8.23 13.26
CA PRO A 306 25.62 8.75 11.90
C PRO A 306 24.18 9.23 11.69
N ALA A 307 24.02 10.34 10.97
CA ALA A 307 22.68 10.76 10.58
C ALA A 307 22.05 9.64 9.73
N PRO A 308 20.80 9.26 9.99
CA PRO A 308 20.10 8.26 9.21
C PRO A 308 20.12 8.65 7.73
N ARG A 309 20.43 7.66 6.89
CA ARG A 309 20.55 7.82 5.45
C ARG A 309 19.26 7.33 4.82
N GLY A 310 18.82 7.97 3.76
CA GLY A 310 17.63 7.49 3.08
C GLY A 310 17.18 8.41 1.98
N VAL A 311 16.16 7.96 1.27
CA VAL A 311 15.55 8.69 0.16
C VAL A 311 14.09 8.94 0.50
N TRP A 312 13.61 10.09 0.07
CA TRP A 312 12.19 10.42 0.16
C TRP A 312 11.68 10.90 -1.21
N ILE A 313 10.40 10.71 -1.47
CA ILE A 313 9.71 11.15 -2.68
C ILE A 313 8.47 11.93 -2.29
N THR A 314 8.30 13.10 -2.89
CA THR A 314 7.16 13.99 -2.69
C THR A 314 6.40 14.18 -3.99
N GLY A 315 5.09 13.96 -3.98
CA GLY A 315 4.20 14.38 -5.06
C GLY A 315 3.88 15.86 -4.92
N VAL A 316 4.12 16.63 -5.98
CA VAL A 316 3.97 18.09 -5.99
C VAL A 316 3.04 18.51 -7.13
N SER A 317 2.06 19.34 -6.83
CA SER A 317 1.22 20.06 -7.80
C SER A 317 1.15 21.54 -7.43
N ALA A 318 0.51 22.35 -8.27
CA ALA A 318 0.24 23.76 -7.96
C ALA A 318 -0.45 23.96 -6.60
N ARG A 319 -1.27 23.00 -6.17
CA ARG A 319 -2.12 23.09 -4.97
C ARG A 319 -1.44 22.49 -3.73
N ALA A 320 -0.66 21.45 -3.90
CA ALA A 320 -0.24 20.59 -2.80
C ALA A 320 1.18 20.04 -2.98
N SER A 321 1.82 19.71 -1.86
CA SER A 321 3.10 19.00 -1.82
C SER A 321 3.00 17.98 -0.70
N ILE A 322 2.91 16.70 -1.03
CA ILE A 322 2.71 15.63 -0.05
C ILE A 322 3.83 14.58 -0.18
N PRO A 323 4.53 14.24 0.92
CA PRO A 323 5.44 13.11 0.93
C PRO A 323 4.66 11.82 0.64
N VAL A 324 5.05 11.09 -0.41
CA VAL A 324 4.34 9.89 -0.86
C VAL A 324 5.09 8.60 -0.56
N ALA A 325 6.41 8.65 -0.43
CA ALA A 325 7.24 7.49 -0.12
C ALA A 325 8.53 7.95 0.57
N TRP A 326 9.04 7.15 1.49
CA TRP A 326 10.35 7.33 2.11
C TRP A 326 10.91 5.97 2.49
N ARG A 327 12.24 5.84 2.46
CA ARG A 327 12.96 4.66 2.96
C ARG A 327 14.25 5.12 3.63
N VAL A 328 14.46 4.67 4.86
CA VAL A 328 15.72 4.80 5.57
C VAL A 328 16.57 3.55 5.30
N LEU A 329 17.87 3.75 5.16
CA LEU A 329 18.88 2.72 4.96
C LEU A 329 19.46 2.37 6.34
N GLU A 330 19.33 1.11 6.73
CA GLU A 330 19.81 0.61 8.04
C GLU A 330 21.34 0.41 8.08
N ASP A 331 22.00 0.35 6.92
CA ASP A 331 23.42 -0.02 6.81
C ASP A 331 24.36 1.17 6.57
N ASP A 332 25.61 1.03 7.02
CA ASP A 332 26.69 2.03 7.02
C ASP A 332 27.27 2.29 5.61
N GLY A 333 26.56 1.82 4.57
CA GLY A 333 26.99 1.62 3.19
C GLY A 333 27.94 2.71 2.67
N LYS A 334 29.22 2.36 2.56
CA LYS A 334 30.29 3.18 1.96
C LYS A 334 30.08 3.46 0.46
N ALA A 335 29.08 2.85 -0.19
CA ALA A 335 28.88 2.94 -1.62
C ALA A 335 28.04 4.15 -2.02
N LYS A 336 28.64 5.13 -2.73
CA LYS A 336 27.92 6.28 -3.33
C LYS A 336 26.72 5.88 -4.21
N GLU A 337 26.70 4.62 -4.66
CA GLU A 337 25.66 4.04 -5.50
C GLU A 337 24.32 3.84 -4.77
N TRP A 338 24.29 3.81 -3.44
CA TRP A 338 23.05 3.56 -2.70
C TRP A 338 21.97 4.60 -3.00
N ARG A 339 22.33 5.89 -3.17
CA ARG A 339 21.37 6.97 -3.46
C ARG A 339 20.66 6.74 -4.77
N THR A 340 21.44 6.47 -5.83
CA THR A 340 20.91 6.24 -7.17
C THR A 340 20.01 5.03 -7.18
N ARG A 341 20.49 3.90 -6.64
CA ARG A 341 19.73 2.65 -6.60
C ARG A 341 18.43 2.80 -5.81
N LEU A 342 18.51 3.30 -4.57
CA LEU A 342 17.35 3.43 -3.68
C LEU A 342 16.31 4.41 -4.24
N ALA A 343 16.75 5.53 -4.82
CA ALA A 343 15.82 6.48 -5.43
C ALA A 343 15.09 5.90 -6.64
N LEU A 344 15.79 5.20 -7.54
CA LEU A 344 15.18 4.56 -8.70
C LEU A 344 14.24 3.43 -8.29
N GLU A 345 14.63 2.59 -7.33
CA GLU A 345 13.74 1.56 -6.75
C GLU A 345 12.47 2.19 -6.17
N MET A 346 12.59 3.31 -5.45
CA MET A 346 11.42 3.99 -4.89
C MET A 346 10.52 4.60 -5.97
N ILE A 347 11.09 5.10 -7.07
CA ILE A 347 10.32 5.57 -8.24
C ILE A 347 9.57 4.40 -8.88
N ASP A 348 10.20 3.23 -9.01
CA ASP A 348 9.58 2.02 -9.57
C ASP A 348 8.42 1.49 -8.73
N LEU A 349 8.43 1.79 -7.43
CA LEU A 349 7.34 1.44 -6.51
C LEU A 349 6.13 2.39 -6.61
N LEU A 350 6.28 3.55 -7.27
CA LEU A 350 5.16 4.44 -7.53
C LEU A 350 4.18 3.77 -8.51
N PRO A 351 2.86 3.91 -8.32
CA PRO A 351 1.88 3.32 -9.24
C PRO A 351 2.09 3.78 -10.69
N GLU A 352 2.02 2.90 -11.68
CA GLU A 352 2.23 3.25 -13.11
C GLU A 352 1.33 4.41 -13.57
N LEU A 353 0.08 4.43 -13.09
CA LEU A 353 -0.91 5.50 -13.33
C LEU A 353 -0.45 6.90 -12.87
N SER A 354 0.61 6.98 -12.08
CA SER A 354 1.11 8.20 -11.46
C SER A 354 2.31 8.83 -12.19
N LEU A 355 2.91 8.10 -13.12
CA LEU A 355 4.08 8.55 -13.88
C LEU A 355 3.72 9.15 -15.24
N GLY A 356 2.47 8.99 -15.72
CA GLY A 356 2.03 9.27 -17.09
C GLY A 356 2.04 10.72 -17.59
N GLY A 357 2.85 11.60 -16.98
CA GLY A 357 3.04 12.99 -17.40
C GLY A 357 3.74 13.86 -16.36
N ALA A 358 3.92 13.35 -15.14
CA ALA A 358 4.62 14.04 -14.07
C ALA A 358 6.13 14.02 -14.27
N VAL A 359 6.78 15.16 -14.01
CA VAL A 359 8.23 15.32 -14.21
C VAL A 359 8.98 14.94 -12.93
N VAL A 360 9.99 14.07 -13.03
CA VAL A 360 10.88 13.78 -11.91
C VAL A 360 11.85 14.94 -11.69
N THR A 361 11.91 15.47 -10.48
CA THR A 361 12.91 16.48 -10.11
C THR A 361 13.72 16.03 -8.92
N ALA A 362 14.94 16.53 -8.81
CA ALA A 362 15.78 16.30 -7.66
C ALA A 362 16.79 17.43 -7.50
N GLY A 363 17.35 17.55 -6.29
CA GLY A 363 18.44 18.48 -6.03
C GLY A 363 19.76 18.04 -6.67
N THR A 364 20.78 18.89 -6.55
CA THR A 364 22.14 18.67 -7.07
C THR A 364 22.77 17.34 -6.64
N ALA A 365 22.42 16.83 -5.45
CA ALA A 365 22.93 15.56 -4.96
C ALA A 365 22.56 14.36 -5.86
N TYR A 366 21.42 14.45 -6.56
CA TYR A 366 20.93 13.44 -7.49
C TYR A 366 21.16 13.84 -8.94
N GLY A 367 20.88 15.09 -9.31
CA GLY A 367 21.01 15.53 -10.70
C GLY A 367 22.43 15.39 -11.24
N SER A 368 23.44 15.56 -10.38
CA SER A 368 24.85 15.36 -10.76
C SER A 368 25.26 13.89 -10.92
N LEU A 369 24.45 12.93 -10.46
CA LEU A 369 24.74 11.51 -10.57
C LEU A 369 24.34 10.97 -11.95
N ALA A 370 25.34 10.66 -12.78
CA ALA A 370 25.09 10.11 -14.12
C ALA A 370 24.29 8.80 -14.11
N GLY A 371 24.44 7.97 -13.07
CA GLY A 371 23.65 6.75 -12.91
C GLY A 371 22.16 7.02 -12.64
N PHE A 372 21.84 8.10 -11.91
CA PHE A 372 20.46 8.48 -11.66
C PHE A 372 19.79 8.98 -12.93
N ARG A 373 20.47 9.85 -13.70
CA ARG A 373 19.96 10.34 -14.99
C ARG A 373 19.69 9.21 -15.98
N ARG A 374 20.71 8.37 -16.23
CA ARG A 374 20.58 7.18 -17.09
C ARG A 374 19.48 6.23 -16.62
N GLY A 375 19.30 6.11 -15.30
CA GLY A 375 18.22 5.32 -14.73
C GLY A 375 16.82 5.87 -15.06
N LEU A 376 16.65 7.20 -15.09
CA LEU A 376 15.39 7.84 -15.49
C LEU A 376 15.16 7.72 -17.01
N GLU A 377 16.21 7.93 -17.81
CA GLU A 377 16.17 7.79 -19.27
C GLU A 377 15.82 6.37 -19.69
N GLY A 378 16.44 5.36 -19.09
CA GLY A 378 16.14 3.95 -19.35
C GLY A 378 14.72 3.53 -18.97
N ARG A 379 14.01 4.34 -18.16
CA ARG A 379 12.60 4.17 -17.80
C ARG A 379 11.65 5.03 -18.66
N GLY A 380 12.19 5.83 -19.58
CA GLY A 380 11.41 6.78 -20.38
C GLY A 380 10.77 7.90 -19.54
N LEU A 381 11.36 8.24 -18.38
CA LEU A 381 10.81 9.26 -17.50
C LEU A 381 11.34 10.65 -17.85
N HIS A 382 10.43 11.61 -17.97
CA HIS A 382 10.79 13.02 -18.07
C HIS A 382 11.30 13.54 -16.72
N TYR A 383 12.35 14.35 -16.76
CA TYR A 383 12.96 14.93 -15.59
C TYR A 383 13.38 16.39 -15.78
N LEU A 384 13.51 17.06 -14.64
CA LEU A 384 14.06 18.39 -14.48
C LEU A 384 14.96 18.38 -13.24
N LEU A 385 16.26 18.19 -13.43
CA LEU A 385 17.20 17.91 -12.34
C LEU A 385 18.12 19.10 -12.12
N ARG A 386 18.27 19.53 -10.86
CA ARG A 386 19.30 20.53 -10.53
C ARG A 386 20.67 19.85 -10.61
N VAL A 387 21.61 20.47 -11.30
CA VAL A 387 22.97 19.94 -11.49
C VAL A 387 24.03 20.90 -10.96
N ASP A 388 25.24 20.40 -10.71
CA ASP A 388 26.39 21.26 -10.42
C ASP A 388 26.98 21.80 -11.73
N PRO A 389 27.76 22.91 -11.68
CA PRO A 389 28.29 23.53 -12.89
C PRO A 389 29.22 22.62 -13.72
N VAL A 390 29.96 21.70 -13.09
CA VAL A 390 30.85 20.77 -13.81
C VAL A 390 30.01 19.78 -14.60
N THR A 391 28.97 19.23 -13.98
CA THR A 391 28.01 18.38 -14.68
C THR A 391 27.34 19.14 -15.81
N ALA A 392 26.79 20.33 -15.57
CA ALA A 392 26.13 21.14 -16.60
C ALA A 392 27.04 21.40 -17.82
N ALA A 393 28.30 21.79 -17.58
CA ALA A 393 29.26 22.07 -18.64
C ALA A 393 29.66 20.81 -19.42
N ARG A 394 29.66 19.63 -18.78
CA ARG A 394 29.95 18.36 -19.44
C ARG A 394 28.82 17.94 -20.37
N GLU A 395 27.56 18.07 -19.96
CA GLU A 395 26.42 17.71 -20.82
C GLU A 395 26.31 18.64 -22.04
N LEU A 396 26.71 19.92 -21.92
CA LEU A 396 26.71 20.86 -23.06
C LEU A 396 27.88 20.69 -24.04
N ALA A 397 28.90 19.91 -23.67
CA ALA A 397 30.10 19.74 -24.47
C ALA A 397 30.76 18.39 -24.13
N PRO A 398 30.15 17.28 -24.61
CA PRO A 398 30.54 15.93 -24.22
C PRO A 398 31.98 15.57 -24.60
N ASP A 399 32.55 16.21 -25.62
CA ASP A 399 33.92 15.96 -26.13
C ASP A 399 35.04 16.23 -25.12
N ARG A 400 34.76 16.90 -24.00
CA ARG A 400 35.76 17.19 -22.95
C ARG A 400 35.25 16.76 -21.57
N PRO A 401 35.41 15.47 -21.20
CA PRO A 401 34.80 14.90 -20.00
C PRO A 401 35.40 15.37 -18.67
N SER A 402 36.64 15.88 -18.68
CA SER A 402 37.33 16.41 -17.49
C SER A 402 37.57 17.90 -17.62
N ARG A 403 36.79 18.70 -16.88
CA ARG A 403 36.97 20.16 -16.77
C ARG A 403 37.15 20.54 -15.31
N SER A 404 38.00 21.53 -15.06
CA SER A 404 38.00 22.17 -13.75
C SER A 404 36.67 22.92 -13.52
N ALA A 405 36.29 23.18 -12.27
CA ALA A 405 35.09 23.96 -11.98
C ALA A 405 35.13 25.39 -12.53
N ALA A 406 36.34 25.96 -12.71
CA ALA A 406 36.53 27.27 -13.31
C ALA A 406 36.29 27.22 -14.82
N GLU A 407 36.88 26.26 -15.53
CA GLU A 407 36.64 26.02 -16.96
C GLU A 407 35.17 25.72 -17.25
N ALA A 408 34.55 24.87 -16.43
CA ALA A 408 33.13 24.55 -16.58
C ALA A 408 32.25 25.80 -16.52
N ARG A 409 32.53 26.72 -15.58
CA ARG A 409 31.83 28.01 -15.49
C ARG A 409 32.11 28.92 -16.68
N GLN A 410 33.33 28.92 -17.20
CA GLN A 410 33.68 29.73 -18.37
C GLN A 410 32.90 29.26 -19.61
N VAL A 411 32.89 27.95 -19.89
CA VAL A 411 32.12 27.39 -21.01
C VAL A 411 30.62 27.65 -20.84
N LEU A 412 30.10 27.53 -19.62
CA LEU A 412 28.70 27.88 -19.35
C LEU A 412 28.41 29.35 -19.64
N ARG A 413 29.29 30.28 -19.27
CA ARG A 413 29.10 31.71 -19.58
C ARG A 413 29.09 31.97 -21.08
N GLU A 414 30.02 31.39 -21.82
CA GLU A 414 30.09 31.52 -23.28
C GLU A 414 28.81 30.99 -23.93
N ARG A 415 28.37 29.77 -23.56
CA ARG A 415 27.13 29.19 -24.08
C ARG A 415 25.87 29.93 -23.66
N ILE A 416 25.82 30.50 -22.45
CA ILE A 416 24.69 31.31 -21.97
C ILE A 416 24.63 32.63 -22.73
N ALA A 417 25.77 33.24 -23.05
CA ALA A 417 25.83 34.46 -23.86
C ALA A 417 25.29 34.23 -25.29
N ASP A 418 25.46 33.00 -25.81
CA ASP A 418 24.94 32.58 -27.11
C ASP A 418 23.47 32.09 -27.07
N GLY A 419 22.91 31.87 -25.88
CA GLY A 419 21.60 31.24 -25.70
C GLY A 419 20.43 32.22 -25.86
N ASP A 420 19.27 31.68 -26.26
CA ASP A 420 18.04 32.46 -26.33
C ASP A 420 17.52 32.75 -24.92
N ALA A 421 17.52 34.03 -24.56
CA ALA A 421 16.91 34.52 -23.34
C ALA A 421 15.38 34.51 -23.49
N ALA A 422 14.69 33.71 -22.68
CA ALA A 422 13.24 33.72 -22.62
C ALA A 422 12.77 34.62 -21.46
N PRO A 423 11.99 35.69 -21.72
CA PRO A 423 11.45 36.51 -20.65
C PRO A 423 10.50 35.66 -19.79
N ALA A 424 10.82 35.55 -18.50
CA ALA A 424 10.01 34.80 -17.55
C ALA A 424 8.78 35.63 -17.10
N GLY A 425 7.77 35.79 -17.96
CA GLY A 425 6.45 36.32 -17.59
C GLY A 425 6.38 37.78 -17.09
N GLU A 426 5.16 38.32 -16.99
CA GLU A 426 4.91 39.74 -16.72
C GLU A 426 5.34 40.20 -15.31
N GLN A 427 5.98 41.38 -15.31
CA GLN A 427 6.73 42.02 -14.24
C GLN A 427 5.88 42.38 -13.01
N GLY A 428 5.97 41.56 -11.96
CA GLY A 428 5.75 42.01 -10.58
C GLY A 428 7.02 42.63 -10.00
N ALA A 429 6.91 43.52 -9.01
CA ALA A 429 8.02 44.27 -8.39
C ALA A 429 9.12 43.44 -7.68
N HIS A 430 9.12 42.11 -7.83
CA HIS A 430 10.22 41.25 -7.43
C HIS A 430 11.01 40.87 -8.69
N GLU A 431 12.32 41.16 -8.71
CA GLU A 431 13.24 40.70 -9.76
C GLU A 431 13.12 39.18 -9.92
N GLU A 432 12.27 38.72 -10.84
CA GLU A 432 12.22 37.30 -11.20
C GLU A 432 13.53 36.95 -11.91
N PRO A 433 14.16 35.82 -11.57
CA PRO A 433 15.36 35.37 -12.26
C PRO A 433 15.04 35.13 -13.74
N GLU A 434 15.89 35.64 -14.62
CA GLU A 434 15.80 35.40 -16.05
C GLU A 434 16.20 33.94 -16.34
N LEU A 435 15.40 33.27 -17.17
CA LEU A 435 15.62 31.88 -17.53
C LEU A 435 16.22 31.81 -18.93
N VAL A 436 17.49 31.39 -19.01
CA VAL A 436 18.15 31.16 -20.31
C VAL A 436 18.09 29.67 -20.62
N LEU A 437 17.59 29.33 -21.82
CA LEU A 437 17.56 27.96 -22.32
C LEU A 437 18.74 27.76 -23.26
N VAL A 438 19.58 26.79 -22.93
CA VAL A 438 20.72 26.39 -23.75
C VAL A 438 20.46 24.97 -24.27
N PRO A 439 20.17 24.81 -25.57
CA PRO A 439 19.95 23.48 -26.14
C PRO A 439 21.27 22.70 -26.17
N GLY A 440 21.22 21.44 -25.75
CA GLY A 440 22.25 20.42 -25.97
C GLY A 440 21.72 19.32 -26.91
N ASP A 441 22.53 18.28 -27.13
CA ASP A 441 22.21 17.23 -28.10
C ASP A 441 20.97 16.41 -27.70
N GLU A 442 20.89 16.02 -26.43
CA GLU A 442 19.77 15.21 -25.89
C GLU A 442 19.04 15.90 -24.74
N HIS A 443 19.58 17.00 -24.22
CA HIS A 443 19.07 17.68 -23.04
C HIS A 443 18.99 19.18 -23.25
N VAL A 444 18.05 19.80 -22.57
CA VAL A 444 17.99 21.26 -22.44
C VAL A 444 18.59 21.65 -21.11
N LEU A 445 19.62 22.51 -21.13
CA LEU A 445 20.14 23.13 -19.93
C LEU A 445 19.38 24.44 -19.68
N LEU A 446 18.84 24.60 -18.47
CA LEU A 446 18.22 25.84 -18.04
C LEU A 446 19.08 26.51 -16.97
N CYS A 447 19.32 27.79 -17.17
CA CYS A 447 20.17 28.59 -16.31
C CYS A 447 19.34 29.73 -15.69
N GLU A 448 19.34 29.79 -14.36
CA GLU A 448 18.81 30.96 -13.64
C GLU A 448 19.89 32.05 -13.57
N VAL A 449 19.66 33.14 -14.30
CA VAL A 449 20.48 34.35 -14.29
C VAL A 449 19.81 35.39 -13.40
N ARG A 450 20.52 35.86 -12.38
CA ARG A 450 20.05 36.96 -11.51
C ARG A 450 20.56 38.29 -12.05
N ALA A 451 19.87 39.39 -11.70
CA ALA A 451 20.14 40.76 -12.16
C ALA A 451 21.62 41.21 -12.12
N ALA A 452 22.43 40.67 -11.22
CA ALA A 452 23.88 40.93 -11.16
C ALA A 452 24.73 40.12 -12.17
N GLY A 453 24.12 39.48 -13.18
CA GLY A 453 24.80 38.59 -14.13
C GLY A 453 25.37 37.31 -13.50
N ARG A 454 25.00 37.00 -12.25
CA ARG A 454 25.50 35.81 -11.54
C ARG A 454 24.57 34.63 -11.80
N THR A 455 25.06 33.65 -12.54
CA THR A 455 24.41 32.34 -12.72
C THR A 455 24.39 31.59 -11.39
N GLY A 456 23.20 31.35 -10.85
CA GLY A 456 23.04 30.76 -9.51
C GLY A 456 22.75 29.28 -9.51
N VAL A 457 21.95 28.82 -10.49
CA VAL A 457 21.37 27.48 -10.52
C VAL A 457 21.32 26.97 -11.95
N PHE A 458 21.71 25.71 -12.11
CA PHE A 458 21.65 24.98 -13.37
C PHE A 458 20.67 23.83 -13.23
N TRP A 459 19.78 23.71 -14.20
CA TRP A 459 18.83 22.62 -14.32
C TRP A 459 19.04 21.90 -15.64
N LEU A 460 19.04 20.58 -15.62
CA LEU A 460 19.13 19.74 -16.79
C LEU A 460 17.77 19.06 -17.00
N SER A 461 17.29 19.04 -18.24
CA SER A 461 15.98 18.50 -18.59
C SER A 461 16.04 17.63 -19.84
N ASN A 462 15.29 16.54 -19.86
CA ASN A 462 14.98 15.74 -21.06
C ASN A 462 13.50 15.88 -21.49
N LEU A 463 12.84 16.96 -21.05
CA LEU A 463 11.51 17.32 -21.56
C LEU A 463 11.58 17.57 -23.08
N PRO A 464 10.50 17.30 -23.83
CA PRO A 464 10.46 17.52 -25.27
C PRO A 464 10.85 18.95 -25.65
N ALA A 465 11.52 19.14 -26.80
CA ALA A 465 12.03 20.43 -27.25
C ALA A 465 10.91 21.48 -27.43
N GLU A 466 9.70 21.03 -27.76
CA GLU A 466 8.48 21.84 -27.88
C GLU A 466 7.90 22.30 -26.53
N THR A 467 8.53 21.94 -25.40
CA THR A 467 8.08 22.37 -24.08
C THR A 467 8.19 23.89 -23.95
N ALA A 468 7.05 24.57 -23.80
CA ALA A 468 7.02 26.02 -23.66
C ALA A 468 7.87 26.51 -22.47
N PRO A 469 8.62 27.61 -22.61
CA PRO A 469 9.43 28.20 -21.52
C PRO A 469 8.65 28.43 -20.22
N GLY A 470 7.39 28.86 -20.32
CA GLY A 470 6.51 29.05 -19.16
C GLY A 470 6.26 27.76 -18.35
N ARG A 471 6.25 26.59 -19.01
CA ARG A 471 6.11 25.29 -18.32
C ARG A 471 7.37 24.97 -17.52
N PHE A 472 8.56 25.22 -18.07
CA PHE A 472 9.82 25.07 -17.33
C PHE A 472 9.86 25.95 -16.08
N ALA A 473 9.56 27.24 -16.23
CA ALA A 473 9.50 28.18 -15.11
C ALA A 473 8.49 27.73 -14.03
N SER A 474 7.31 27.21 -14.43
CA SER A 474 6.33 26.65 -13.50
C SER A 474 6.88 25.44 -12.72
N LEU A 475 7.50 24.48 -13.40
CA LEU A 475 8.08 23.29 -12.79
C LEU A 475 9.24 23.64 -11.84
N MET A 476 10.09 24.60 -12.20
CA MET A 476 11.17 25.09 -11.36
C MET A 476 10.63 25.74 -10.08
N ARG A 477 9.62 26.61 -10.20
CA ARG A 477 8.92 27.21 -9.04
C ARG A 477 8.25 26.16 -8.16
N LEU A 478 7.69 25.11 -8.73
CA LEU A 478 7.14 23.98 -7.97
C LEU A 478 8.23 23.22 -7.20
N ALA A 479 9.35 22.92 -7.87
CA ALA A 479 10.48 22.22 -7.26
C ALA A 479 11.06 23.02 -6.08
N ASP A 480 11.29 24.31 -6.25
CA ASP A 480 11.83 25.17 -5.18
C ASP A 480 10.83 25.36 -4.03
N ARG A 481 9.54 25.54 -4.31
CA ARG A 481 8.51 25.59 -3.25
C ARG A 481 8.47 24.29 -2.43
N SER A 482 8.56 23.14 -3.08
CA SER A 482 8.59 21.84 -2.39
C SER A 482 9.82 21.71 -1.50
N ARG A 483 10.98 22.15 -1.99
CA ARG A 483 12.23 22.15 -1.22
C ARG A 483 12.15 23.04 0.02
N VAL A 484 11.61 24.26 -0.09
CA VAL A 484 11.48 25.18 1.05
C VAL A 484 10.48 24.65 2.09
N LYS A 485 9.27 24.26 1.65
CA LYS A 485 8.24 23.70 2.56
C LYS A 485 8.78 22.51 3.35
N ARG A 486 9.53 21.64 2.69
CA ARG A 486 10.16 20.48 3.31
C ARG A 486 11.25 20.82 4.27
N ALA A 487 12.15 21.75 3.93
CA ALA A 487 13.19 22.16 4.86
C ALA A 487 12.56 22.53 6.21
N ASN A 488 11.45 23.29 6.17
CA ASN A 488 10.70 23.64 7.37
C ASN A 488 10.05 22.43 8.07
N LEU A 489 9.47 21.50 7.30
CA LEU A 489 8.86 20.28 7.87
C LEU A 489 9.89 19.37 8.55
N LEU A 490 11.04 19.14 7.91
CA LEU A 490 12.13 18.33 8.47
C LEU A 490 12.72 19.00 9.71
N THR A 491 12.94 20.32 9.69
CA THR A 491 13.40 21.05 10.88
C THR A 491 12.46 20.85 12.07
N GLY A 492 11.14 20.97 11.87
CA GLY A 492 10.16 20.73 12.93
C GLY A 492 10.14 19.27 13.44
N ALA A 493 10.30 18.28 12.55
CA ALA A 493 10.36 16.86 12.93
C ALA A 493 11.58 16.57 13.81
N LEU A 494 12.72 17.12 13.42
CA LEU A 494 14.01 16.91 14.08
C LEU A 494 14.08 17.63 15.44
N GLU A 495 13.45 18.80 15.56
CA GLU A 495 13.28 19.48 16.85
C GLU A 495 12.47 18.64 17.82
N ALA A 496 11.39 17.98 17.36
CA ALA A 496 10.60 17.05 18.17
C ALA A 496 11.39 15.79 18.57
N GLU A 497 12.21 15.24 17.66
CA GLU A 497 13.06 14.06 17.95
C GLU A 497 14.08 14.35 19.06
N ALA A 498 14.74 15.52 18.99
CA ALA A 498 15.75 15.94 19.96
C ALA A 498 15.19 16.06 21.39
N GLU A 499 13.89 16.31 21.54
CA GLU A 499 13.20 16.41 22.83
C GLU A 499 12.70 15.05 23.36
N GLY A 500 12.49 14.04 22.49
CA GLY A 500 11.73 12.84 22.82
C GLY A 500 12.41 11.49 22.63
N GLY A 501 13.59 11.42 21.99
CA GLY A 501 14.32 10.16 21.78
C GLY A 501 13.59 9.12 20.91
N ALA A 502 12.54 9.53 20.21
CA ALA A 502 11.84 8.74 19.20
C ALA A 502 12.76 8.47 18.00
N GLY A 503 12.67 7.32 17.33
CA GLY A 503 13.47 7.08 16.12
C GLY A 503 13.01 7.95 14.94
N LEU A 504 13.92 8.53 14.15
CA LEU A 504 13.61 9.41 13.01
C LEU A 504 12.48 8.91 12.08
N ASP A 505 12.40 7.62 11.81
CA ASP A 505 11.33 7.03 10.98
C ASP A 505 9.93 7.37 11.51
N ARG A 506 9.77 7.47 12.83
CA ARG A 506 8.54 7.86 13.53
C ARG A 506 8.16 9.32 13.27
N GLU A 507 9.11 10.24 13.36
CA GLU A 507 8.83 11.67 13.16
C GLU A 507 8.62 12.00 11.68
N LEU A 508 9.34 11.34 10.77
CA LEU A 508 9.09 11.45 9.32
C LEU A 508 7.71 10.90 8.94
N ALA A 509 7.31 9.77 9.51
CA ALA A 509 6.00 9.17 9.37
C ALA A 509 4.88 10.12 9.84
N LEU A 510 5.06 10.72 11.03
CA LEU A 510 4.14 11.71 11.59
C LEU A 510 4.05 12.96 10.73
N VAL A 511 5.16 13.47 10.21
CA VAL A 511 5.19 14.65 9.33
C VAL A 511 4.56 14.36 7.98
N ALA A 512 4.83 13.19 7.38
CA ALA A 512 4.21 12.75 6.15
C ALA A 512 2.70 12.59 6.31
N LEU A 513 2.25 12.02 7.43
CA LEU A 513 0.82 11.91 7.75
C LEU A 513 0.19 13.24 8.08
N ALA A 514 0.83 14.10 8.88
CA ALA A 514 0.28 15.41 9.22
C ALA A 514 0.16 16.28 7.96
N GLY A 515 1.16 16.23 7.07
CA GLY A 515 1.13 16.88 5.76
C GLY A 515 0.08 16.28 4.83
N GLY A 516 0.02 14.95 4.73
CA GLY A 516 -0.95 14.22 3.91
C GLY A 516 -2.39 14.43 4.38
N LEU A 517 -2.66 14.20 5.65
CA LEU A 517 -3.98 14.36 6.27
C LEU A 517 -4.45 15.81 6.24
N ARG A 518 -3.61 16.81 6.54
CA ARG A 518 -4.01 18.22 6.39
C ARG A 518 -4.40 18.55 4.96
N THR A 519 -3.62 18.08 3.99
CA THR A 519 -3.90 18.38 2.58
C THR A 519 -5.17 17.67 2.10
N LEU A 520 -5.41 16.44 2.55
CA LEU A 520 -6.63 15.69 2.26
C LEU A 520 -7.85 16.32 2.94
N ASP A 521 -7.72 16.88 4.15
CA ASP A 521 -8.80 17.59 4.83
C ASP A 521 -9.16 18.91 4.12
N LEU A 522 -8.15 19.65 3.65
CA LEU A 522 -8.33 20.87 2.85
C LEU A 522 -9.04 20.60 1.52
N SER A 523 -8.83 19.45 0.88
CA SER A 523 -9.54 19.06 -0.35
C SER A 523 -11.03 18.75 -0.14
N THR A 524 -11.41 18.32 1.06
CA THR A 524 -12.81 17.98 1.39
C THR A 524 -13.63 19.16 1.88
N THR A 525 -12.98 20.30 2.16
CA THR A 525 -13.71 21.53 2.46
C THR A 525 -14.29 22.05 1.14
N PRO A 526 -15.62 22.07 0.95
CA PRO A 526 -16.20 22.57 -0.28
C PRO A 526 -15.68 23.99 -0.46
N ALA A 527 -15.01 24.25 -1.59
CA ALA A 527 -14.58 25.59 -1.95
C ALA A 527 -15.81 26.48 -1.76
N LYS A 528 -15.74 27.42 -0.80
CA LYS A 528 -16.77 28.43 -0.62
C LYS A 528 -16.93 29.05 -2.00
N ARG A 529 -18.04 28.71 -2.69
CA ARG A 529 -18.42 29.36 -3.94
C ARG A 529 -18.44 30.83 -3.59
N GLY A 530 -17.47 31.57 -4.12
CA GLY A 530 -17.43 33.01 -3.99
C GLY A 530 -18.79 33.51 -4.45
N VAL A 531 -19.45 34.24 -3.56
CA VAL A 531 -20.45 35.22 -3.94
C VAL A 531 -19.72 36.16 -4.90
N GLU A 532 -20.10 36.14 -6.17
CA GLU A 532 -19.67 37.16 -7.15
C GLU A 532 -20.08 38.54 -6.63
N PRO A 533 -19.27 39.59 -6.86
CA PRO A 533 -19.66 40.98 -6.58
C PRO A 533 -20.83 41.44 -7.45
#